data_AF-A0A815MRU7-F1
#
_entry.id   AF-A0A815MRU7-F1
#
_cell.length_a   1.000
_cell.length_b   1.000
_cell.length_c   1.000
_cell.angle_alpha   90.00
_cell.angle_beta   90.00
_cell.angle_gamma   90.00
#
_symmetry.space_group_name_H-M   'P 1'
#
loop_
_entity.id
_entity.type
_entity.pdbx_description
1 polymer ?
#
loop_
_entity_poly.entity_id
_entity_poly.type
_entity_poly.pdbx_seq_one_letter_code
_entity_poly.pdbx_strand_id
1 'polypeptide(L)'
;MTQDRRLNLSQAQQACDPSEYRVWIDATVPNNFPLPLSSELSTYLYTPDCTSRYESADTWFLSWAANDLLYSGFIDGTVDHTSSSSGAANPGLDTTTGHTIIIGSNLLNLTIISLDVCTSNTGPYTDRYPSANFHYNGVWYQSTYGLSENDAPCGNWCVQGLLISFRYSLYQGHSWYDYNLHPKNHTDNLFNQSSSNRQKIKYGALYFVDFDRKINNGRAQNGYVYLIGHGSNSSVPVESWNEVNQIYLCHI
;
A
#
# COMPACT_ATOMS: atom_id res chain seq x y z
N MET A 1 1.12 -21.41 -19.18
CA MET A 1 1.15 -20.30 -20.15
C MET A 1 1.10 -19.00 -19.36
N THR A 2 2.14 -18.18 -19.41
CA THR A 2 2.10 -16.82 -18.86
C THR A 2 1.19 -15.97 -19.72
N GLN A 3 0.00 -15.67 -19.22
CA GLN A 3 -0.84 -14.67 -19.83
C GLN A 3 -0.16 -13.31 -19.62
N ASP A 4 0.18 -12.63 -20.72
CA ASP A 4 0.72 -11.28 -20.65
C ASP A 4 -0.34 -10.38 -19.99
N ARG A 5 0.03 -9.77 -18.87
CA ARG A 5 -0.87 -8.94 -18.04
C ARG A 5 -0.76 -7.46 -18.40
N ARG A 6 0.12 -7.13 -19.35
CA ARG A 6 0.28 -5.79 -19.88
C ARG A 6 -0.80 -5.57 -20.93
N LEU A 7 -1.54 -4.47 -20.80
CA LEU A 7 -2.35 -4.00 -21.91
C LEU A 7 -1.40 -3.44 -22.97
N ASN A 8 -1.54 -3.90 -24.20
CA ASN A 8 -0.94 -3.18 -25.32
C ASN A 8 -1.77 -1.92 -25.63
N LEU A 9 -1.16 -0.96 -26.34
CA LEU A 9 -1.80 0.32 -26.65
C LEU A 9 -3.15 0.14 -27.36
N SER A 10 -3.28 -0.82 -28.27
CA SER A 10 -4.52 -1.07 -29.01
C SER A 10 -5.65 -1.59 -28.10
N GLN A 11 -5.33 -2.47 -27.15
CA GLN A 11 -6.29 -2.99 -26.18
C GLN A 11 -6.80 -1.89 -25.27
N ALA A 12 -5.91 -1.01 -24.82
CA ALA A 12 -6.31 0.13 -24.00
C ALA A 12 -7.15 1.14 -24.79
N GLN A 13 -6.77 1.44 -26.05
CA GLN A 13 -7.54 2.33 -26.93
C GLN A 13 -8.94 1.81 -27.28
N GLN A 14 -9.14 0.49 -27.33
CA GLN A 14 -10.45 -0.11 -27.56
C GLN A 14 -11.35 -0.07 -26.32
N ALA A 15 -10.76 -0.13 -25.13
CA ALA A 15 -11.49 -0.20 -23.87
C ALA A 15 -11.72 1.17 -23.21
N CYS A 16 -10.95 2.18 -23.60
CA CYS A 16 -11.00 3.53 -23.07
C CYS A 16 -11.69 4.51 -24.02
N ASP A 17 -12.38 5.51 -23.45
CA ASP A 17 -12.66 6.73 -24.21
C ASP A 17 -11.33 7.45 -24.54
N PRO A 18 -11.05 7.75 -25.83
CA PRO A 18 -9.84 8.48 -26.22
C PRO A 18 -9.67 9.87 -25.62
N SER A 19 -10.74 10.48 -25.11
CA SER A 19 -10.70 11.75 -24.39
C SER A 19 -10.28 11.61 -22.93
N GLU A 20 -10.37 10.40 -22.35
CA GLU A 20 -10.15 10.12 -20.94
C GLU A 20 -8.73 9.60 -20.65
N TYR A 21 -8.08 8.93 -21.62
CA TYR A 21 -6.70 8.48 -21.42
C TYR A 21 -5.65 9.56 -21.74
N ARG A 22 -4.47 9.44 -21.12
CA ARG A 22 -3.28 10.23 -21.46
C ARG A 22 -2.11 9.30 -21.71
N VAL A 23 -1.48 9.46 -22.88
CA VAL A 23 -0.23 8.77 -23.21
C VAL A 23 0.91 9.71 -22.89
N TRP A 24 1.80 9.30 -22.01
CA TRP A 24 3.04 10.00 -21.73
C TRP A 24 4.19 9.29 -22.44
N ILE A 25 4.56 9.87 -23.59
CA ILE A 25 5.75 9.52 -24.35
C ILE A 25 6.80 10.60 -24.08
N ASP A 26 7.26 10.70 -22.83
CA ASP A 26 8.38 11.60 -22.55
C ASP A 26 9.70 10.85 -22.76
N ALA A 27 10.41 11.24 -23.81
CA ALA A 27 11.70 10.70 -24.19
C ALA A 27 12.88 11.51 -23.61
N THR A 28 12.61 12.60 -22.89
CA THR A 28 13.68 13.43 -22.31
C THR A 28 14.19 12.82 -21.00
N VAL A 29 15.11 11.87 -21.13
CA VAL A 29 15.88 11.36 -20.00
C VAL A 29 16.92 12.43 -19.60
N PRO A 30 17.01 12.81 -18.32
CA PRO A 30 18.08 13.68 -17.86
C PRO A 30 19.45 13.10 -18.24
N ASN A 31 20.37 13.93 -18.73
CA ASN A 31 21.69 13.52 -19.26
C ASN A 31 22.56 12.68 -18.30
N ASN A 32 22.17 12.55 -17.02
CA ASN A 32 22.88 11.80 -15.98
C ASN A 32 21.93 10.84 -15.21
N PHE A 33 20.87 10.34 -15.83
CA PHE A 33 20.01 9.37 -15.16
C PHE A 33 20.77 8.06 -14.89
N PRO A 34 20.74 7.52 -13.65
CA PRO A 34 21.63 6.42 -13.25
C PRO A 34 21.20 5.04 -13.78
N LEU A 35 20.07 4.96 -14.46
CA LEU A 35 19.52 3.72 -15.01
C LEU A 35 19.36 3.85 -16.52
N PRO A 36 19.60 2.77 -17.30
CA PRO A 36 19.29 2.77 -18.72
C PRO A 36 17.78 2.91 -18.94
N LEU A 37 17.38 3.41 -20.11
CA LEU A 37 16.00 3.31 -20.56
C LEU A 37 15.56 1.84 -20.60
N SER A 38 14.32 1.58 -20.18
CA SER A 38 13.75 0.24 -20.24
C SER A 38 13.59 -0.21 -21.70
N SER A 39 14.06 -1.41 -22.02
CA SER A 39 13.78 -2.05 -23.32
C SER A 39 12.38 -2.66 -23.40
N GLU A 40 11.66 -2.72 -22.28
CA GLU A 40 10.33 -3.34 -22.17
C GLU A 40 9.18 -2.35 -22.00
N LEU A 41 9.46 -1.17 -21.43
CA LEU A 41 8.47 -0.13 -21.18
C LEU A 41 8.81 1.09 -22.02
N SER A 42 7.99 1.36 -23.03
CA SER A 42 8.19 2.47 -23.98
C SER A 42 7.33 3.69 -23.70
N THR A 43 6.27 3.54 -22.90
CA THR A 43 5.29 4.60 -22.62
C THR A 43 4.54 4.32 -21.33
N TYR A 44 4.03 5.38 -20.71
CA TYR A 44 3.05 5.28 -19.63
C TYR A 44 1.69 5.70 -20.16
N LEU A 45 0.67 4.88 -19.88
CA LEU A 45 -0.71 5.18 -20.21
C LEU A 45 -1.49 5.37 -18.91
N TYR A 46 -2.08 6.56 -18.74
CA TYR A 46 -3.03 6.83 -17.68
C TYR A 46 -4.46 6.64 -18.22
N THR A 47 -5.24 5.75 -17.60
CA THR A 47 -6.58 5.32 -18.04
C THR A 47 -7.60 5.43 -16.88
N PRO A 48 -8.00 6.64 -16.48
CA PRO A 48 -8.76 6.87 -15.24
C PRO A 48 -10.16 6.22 -15.25
N ASP A 49 -10.84 6.19 -16.39
CA ASP A 49 -12.26 5.80 -16.48
C ASP A 49 -12.50 4.49 -17.25
N CYS A 50 -11.44 3.84 -17.76
CA CYS A 50 -11.56 2.65 -18.60
C CYS A 50 -11.60 1.34 -17.80
N THR A 51 -11.13 1.38 -16.56
CA THR A 51 -11.32 0.28 -15.62
C THR A 51 -12.70 0.48 -15.03
N SER A 52 -13.56 -0.55 -15.07
CA SER A 52 -14.78 -0.55 -14.24
C SER A 52 -14.37 -0.07 -12.85
N ARG A 53 -15.08 0.90 -12.28
CA ARG A 53 -14.91 1.33 -10.89
C ARG A 53 -15.17 0.11 -10.03
N TYR A 54 -14.13 -0.72 -9.85
CA TYR A 54 -14.33 -2.08 -9.40
C TYR A 54 -15.03 -2.02 -8.06
N GLU A 55 -14.64 -1.06 -7.22
CA GLU A 55 -15.19 -0.84 -5.90
C GLU A 55 -15.03 0.63 -5.47
N SER A 56 -15.65 1.01 -4.37
CA SER A 56 -15.62 2.37 -3.80
C SER A 56 -14.80 2.36 -2.51
N ALA A 57 -13.50 2.08 -2.60
CA ALA A 57 -12.59 2.09 -1.45
C ALA A 57 -11.27 2.78 -1.76
N ASP A 58 -10.74 3.48 -0.76
CA ASP A 58 -9.47 4.19 -0.85
C ASP A 58 -8.31 3.30 -0.36
N THR A 59 -7.10 3.58 -0.85
CA THR A 59 -5.84 2.96 -0.39
C THR A 59 -5.77 1.43 -0.49
N TRP A 60 -4.95 0.94 -1.42
CA TRP A 60 -4.77 -0.49 -1.67
C TRP A 60 -3.30 -0.88 -1.56
N PHE A 61 -3.01 -2.03 -0.93
CA PHE A 61 -1.67 -2.59 -0.82
C PHE A 61 -1.63 -4.00 -1.42
N LEU A 62 -1.26 -4.08 -2.69
CA LEU A 62 -1.32 -5.30 -3.48
C LEU A 62 -0.12 -6.21 -3.22
N SER A 63 -0.34 -7.53 -3.17
CA SER A 63 0.73 -8.53 -3.14
C SER A 63 0.33 -9.82 -3.84
N TRP A 64 1.25 -10.39 -4.62
CA TRP A 64 1.04 -11.71 -5.22
C TRP A 64 1.26 -12.83 -4.21
N ALA A 65 0.38 -13.83 -4.26
CA ALA A 65 0.61 -15.10 -3.58
C ALA A 65 1.01 -16.21 -4.57
N ALA A 66 1.46 -17.34 -4.01
CA ALA A 66 1.89 -18.52 -4.77
C ALA A 66 0.76 -19.19 -5.57
N ASN A 67 -0.50 -18.95 -5.20
CA ASN A 67 -1.69 -19.49 -5.87
C ASN A 67 -2.15 -18.67 -7.08
N ASP A 68 -1.33 -17.73 -7.55
CA ASP A 68 -1.63 -16.85 -8.67
C ASP A 68 -2.78 -15.85 -8.45
N LEU A 69 -3.10 -15.57 -7.19
CA LEU A 69 -4.06 -14.53 -6.82
C LEU A 69 -3.33 -13.32 -6.25
N LEU A 70 -3.92 -12.15 -6.46
CA LEU A 70 -3.46 -10.89 -5.89
C LEU A 70 -4.28 -10.59 -4.64
N TYR A 71 -3.62 -10.32 -3.53
CA TYR A 71 -4.26 -10.03 -2.26
C TYR A 71 -4.05 -8.58 -1.90
N SER A 72 -5.00 -7.97 -1.21
CA SER A 72 -4.88 -6.59 -0.76
C SER A 72 -5.58 -6.32 0.55
N GLY A 73 -4.98 -5.44 1.35
CA GLY A 73 -5.76 -4.61 2.27
C GLY A 73 -6.46 -3.49 1.50
N PHE A 74 -7.64 -3.08 1.96
CA PHE A 74 -8.30 -1.85 1.55
C PHE A 74 -8.86 -1.12 2.76
N ILE A 75 -9.15 0.17 2.62
CA ILE A 75 -9.79 0.95 3.67
C ILE A 75 -10.68 2.05 3.08
N ASP A 76 -11.35 2.82 3.93
CA ASP A 76 -12.17 3.98 3.55
C ASP A 76 -13.08 3.74 2.35
N GLY A 77 -14.04 2.85 2.57
CA GLY A 77 -15.05 2.56 1.59
C GLY A 77 -15.56 1.13 1.62
N THR A 78 -16.13 0.69 0.50
CA THR A 78 -16.78 -0.62 0.37
C THR A 78 -16.27 -1.34 -0.86
N VAL A 79 -15.92 -2.60 -0.64
CA VAL A 79 -15.59 -3.58 -1.67
C VAL A 79 -16.57 -4.72 -1.56
N ASP A 80 -17.29 -5.02 -2.63
CA ASP A 80 -18.36 -6.02 -2.68
C ASP A 80 -19.38 -5.78 -1.54
N HIS A 81 -19.34 -6.59 -0.48
CA HIS A 81 -20.24 -6.48 0.68
C HIS A 81 -19.50 -6.11 1.98
N THR A 82 -18.22 -5.79 1.90
CA THR A 82 -17.37 -5.48 3.06
C THR A 82 -17.02 -3.99 3.06
N SER A 83 -17.39 -3.28 4.12
CA SER A 83 -17.01 -1.88 4.34
C SER A 83 -15.90 -1.76 5.38
N SER A 84 -15.01 -0.78 5.19
CA SER A 84 -13.89 -0.51 6.08
C SER A 84 -13.68 1.00 6.24
N SER A 85 -13.19 1.43 7.40
CA SER A 85 -12.88 2.84 7.68
C SER A 85 -11.63 2.96 8.53
N SER A 86 -10.76 3.90 8.18
CA SER A 86 -9.47 4.16 8.82
C SER A 86 -9.59 4.97 10.09
N GLY A 87 -10.61 5.82 10.16
CA GLY A 87 -10.65 6.96 11.04
C GLY A 87 -11.64 6.82 12.17
N ALA A 88 -11.27 7.44 13.29
CA ALA A 88 -12.12 7.54 14.45
C ALA A 88 -12.12 8.95 15.02
N ALA A 89 -13.22 9.31 15.69
CA ALA A 89 -13.41 10.64 16.26
C ALA A 89 -12.36 11.01 17.33
N ASN A 90 -11.75 10.01 17.98
CA ASN A 90 -10.71 10.20 18.99
C ASN A 90 -9.68 9.07 18.89
N PRO A 91 -8.43 9.32 19.33
CA PRO A 91 -7.47 8.25 19.53
C PRO A 91 -7.96 7.18 20.49
N GLY A 92 -7.54 5.94 20.26
CA GLY A 92 -7.89 4.85 21.15
C GLY A 92 -9.20 4.15 20.79
N LEU A 93 -9.84 4.52 19.69
CA LEU A 93 -11.05 3.88 19.18
C LEU A 93 -10.70 2.84 18.11
N ASP A 94 -11.63 1.92 17.90
CA ASP A 94 -11.45 0.83 16.95
C ASP A 94 -11.84 1.26 15.54
N THR A 95 -10.99 0.91 14.58
CA THR A 95 -11.18 1.06 13.14
C THR A 95 -10.95 -0.28 12.46
N THR A 96 -11.16 -0.35 11.15
CA THR A 96 -11.12 -1.61 10.42
C THR A 96 -10.20 -1.54 9.21
N THR A 97 -9.57 -2.66 8.90
CA THR A 97 -8.90 -2.89 7.60
C THR A 97 -9.63 -4.01 6.88
N GLY A 98 -10.13 -3.74 5.68
CA GLY A 98 -10.75 -4.74 4.81
C GLY A 98 -9.72 -5.52 4.04
N HIS A 99 -10.07 -6.74 3.63
CA HIS A 99 -9.20 -7.64 2.88
C HIS A 99 -9.89 -8.13 1.62
N THR A 100 -9.12 -8.28 0.54
CA THR A 100 -9.64 -8.69 -0.75
C THR A 100 -8.72 -9.66 -1.46
N ILE A 101 -9.33 -10.43 -2.35
CA ILE A 101 -8.68 -11.21 -3.40
C ILE A 101 -9.07 -10.60 -4.73
N ILE A 102 -8.08 -10.33 -5.58
CA ILE A 102 -8.25 -9.82 -6.93
C ILE A 102 -7.84 -10.93 -7.90
N ILE A 103 -8.79 -11.31 -8.74
CA ILE A 103 -8.70 -12.42 -9.69
C ILE A 103 -8.72 -11.86 -11.11
N GLY A 104 -7.80 -12.35 -11.93
CA GLY A 104 -7.72 -12.01 -13.35
C GLY A 104 -6.39 -11.38 -13.73
N SER A 105 -6.15 -11.37 -15.04
CA SER A 105 -4.96 -10.78 -15.65
C SER A 105 -5.29 -9.60 -16.56
N ASN A 106 -6.56 -9.39 -16.89
CA ASN A 106 -7.02 -8.28 -17.68
C ASN A 106 -7.43 -7.15 -16.73
N LEU A 107 -6.66 -6.07 -16.69
CA LEU A 107 -6.93 -4.91 -15.84
C LEU A 107 -8.29 -4.25 -16.10
N LEU A 108 -8.93 -4.55 -17.23
CA LEU A 108 -10.26 -4.05 -17.63
C LEU A 108 -11.40 -5.01 -17.25
N ASN A 109 -11.07 -6.22 -16.77
CA ASN A 109 -12.04 -7.22 -16.34
C ASN A 109 -11.47 -8.06 -15.20
N LEU A 110 -11.21 -7.41 -14.06
CA LEU A 110 -10.84 -8.06 -12.81
C LEU A 110 -12.11 -8.46 -12.04
N THR A 111 -12.03 -9.56 -11.29
CA THR A 111 -13.02 -9.90 -10.27
C THR A 111 -12.40 -9.60 -8.91
N ILE A 112 -13.04 -8.74 -8.12
CA ILE A 112 -12.63 -8.44 -6.75
C ILE A 112 -13.61 -9.12 -5.81
N ILE A 113 -13.07 -9.86 -4.84
CA ILE A 113 -13.84 -10.56 -3.81
C ILE A 113 -13.42 -9.97 -2.47
N SER A 114 -14.36 -9.45 -1.71
CA SER A 114 -14.10 -9.08 -0.33
C SER A 114 -14.03 -10.31 0.58
N LEU A 115 -13.18 -10.22 1.58
CA LEU A 115 -13.06 -11.15 2.68
C LEU A 115 -13.54 -10.43 3.96
N ASP A 116 -12.98 -10.81 5.10
CA ASP A 116 -13.27 -10.21 6.40
C ASP A 116 -12.48 -8.92 6.66
N VAL A 117 -12.95 -8.17 7.65
CA VAL A 117 -12.23 -7.03 8.23
C VAL A 117 -11.38 -7.47 9.41
N CYS A 118 -10.26 -6.80 9.62
CA CYS A 118 -9.52 -6.85 10.88
C CYS A 118 -9.74 -5.55 11.64
N THR A 119 -10.35 -5.65 12.82
CA THR A 119 -10.54 -4.51 13.73
C THR A 119 -9.25 -4.22 14.49
N SER A 120 -8.89 -2.95 14.60
CA SER A 120 -7.69 -2.53 15.32
C SER A 120 -7.86 -1.14 15.90
N ASN A 121 -7.12 -0.88 16.97
CA ASN A 121 -7.21 0.39 17.66
C ASN A 121 -6.34 1.45 16.98
N THR A 122 -6.83 2.68 16.91
CA THR A 122 -6.09 3.80 16.33
C THR A 122 -5.06 4.40 17.27
N GLY A 123 -5.23 4.22 18.58
CA GLY A 123 -4.39 4.86 19.60
C GLY A 123 -2.90 4.65 19.34
N PRO A 124 -2.05 5.68 19.47
CA PRO A 124 -2.33 7.06 19.88
C PRO A 124 -2.79 7.99 18.74
N TYR A 125 -2.99 7.47 17.55
CA TYR A 125 -3.42 8.18 16.35
C TYR A 125 -4.95 8.25 16.28
N THR A 126 -5.52 9.06 15.39
CA THR A 126 -6.96 9.04 15.11
C THR A 126 -7.32 8.03 14.02
N ASP A 127 -6.31 7.61 13.26
CA ASP A 127 -6.49 6.80 12.06
C ASP A 127 -5.48 5.66 11.99
N ARG A 128 -5.88 4.57 11.35
CA ARG A 128 -5.04 3.40 11.12
C ARG A 128 -5.25 2.83 9.72
N TYR A 129 -4.24 3.00 8.88
CA TYR A 129 -4.27 2.61 7.47
C TYR A 129 -3.51 1.30 7.23
N PRO A 130 -3.93 0.46 6.25
CA PRO A 130 -3.12 -0.67 5.80
C PRO A 130 -1.79 -0.17 5.24
N SER A 131 -0.76 -0.99 5.35
CA SER A 131 0.54 -0.83 4.73
C SER A 131 1.10 -2.20 4.36
N ALA A 132 2.34 -2.25 3.86
CA ALA A 132 3.16 -3.41 3.53
C ALA A 132 2.41 -4.75 3.53
N ASN A 133 2.03 -5.19 2.34
CA ASN A 133 1.28 -6.41 2.12
C ASN A 133 2.19 -7.48 1.47
N PHE A 134 2.25 -8.68 2.03
CA PHE A 134 3.13 -9.74 1.55
C PHE A 134 2.57 -11.13 1.80
N HIS A 135 2.62 -11.99 0.78
CA HIS A 135 2.35 -13.42 0.94
C HIS A 135 3.64 -14.23 0.89
N TYR A 136 3.84 -15.05 1.92
CA TYR A 136 4.99 -15.94 1.97
C TYR A 136 4.64 -17.27 2.64
N ASN A 137 4.95 -18.35 1.93
CA ASN A 137 4.80 -19.73 2.42
C ASN A 137 3.40 -20.03 3.00
N GLY A 138 2.36 -19.58 2.30
CA GLY A 138 0.96 -19.76 2.71
C GLY A 138 0.49 -18.81 3.81
N VAL A 139 1.35 -17.95 4.34
CA VAL A 139 1.01 -16.93 5.32
C VAL A 139 0.83 -15.58 4.63
N TRP A 140 -0.26 -14.89 4.95
CA TRP A 140 -0.49 -13.52 4.53
C TRP A 140 -0.05 -12.56 5.64
N TYR A 141 0.92 -11.70 5.37
CA TYR A 141 1.34 -10.60 6.23
C TYR A 141 0.78 -9.28 5.71
N GLN A 142 0.27 -8.46 6.61
CA GLN A 142 -0.13 -7.09 6.33
C GLN A 142 0.33 -6.22 7.49
N SER A 143 0.79 -5.00 7.23
CA SER A 143 1.07 -4.04 8.28
C SER A 143 0.03 -2.93 8.34
N THR A 144 0.12 -2.10 9.38
CA THR A 144 -0.64 -0.86 9.47
C THR A 144 0.24 0.28 9.95
N TYR A 145 -0.10 1.51 9.57
CA TYR A 145 0.48 2.73 10.12
C TYR A 145 -0.61 3.65 10.63
N GLY A 146 -0.25 4.57 11.52
CA GLY A 146 -1.18 5.55 12.09
C GLY A 146 -1.15 6.89 11.37
N LEU A 147 -2.26 7.63 11.36
CA LEU A 147 -2.34 9.03 10.92
C LEU A 147 -3.09 9.90 11.94
N SER A 148 -2.76 11.18 12.02
CA SER A 148 -3.55 12.12 12.82
C SER A 148 -3.55 13.55 12.27
N GLU A 149 -4.63 14.28 12.54
CA GLU A 149 -4.76 15.70 12.20
C GLU A 149 -4.39 16.63 13.38
N ASN A 150 -4.28 16.10 14.60
CA ASN A 150 -4.36 16.91 15.83
C ASN A 150 -3.13 17.77 16.16
N ASP A 151 -2.00 17.64 15.45
CA ASP A 151 -0.74 18.31 15.81
C ASP A 151 -0.35 19.52 14.91
N ALA A 152 -1.13 19.85 13.86
CA ALA A 152 -0.81 20.99 12.97
C ALA A 152 -1.94 21.44 12.03
N PRO A 153 -1.99 22.73 11.64
CA PRO A 153 -2.75 23.17 10.46
C PRO A 153 -1.93 22.89 9.19
N CYS A 154 -1.92 21.65 8.72
CA CYS A 154 -1.28 21.28 7.45
C CYS A 154 -2.27 20.78 6.39
N GLY A 155 -3.57 20.68 6.73
CA GLY A 155 -4.57 20.04 5.89
C GLY A 155 -4.80 18.59 6.33
N ASN A 156 -4.86 17.68 5.35
CA ASN A 156 -5.24 16.28 5.55
C ASN A 156 -4.06 15.45 6.12
N TRP A 157 -4.26 14.78 7.25
CA TRP A 157 -3.31 13.86 7.89
C TRP A 157 -1.91 14.43 8.21
N CYS A 158 -1.86 15.37 9.15
CA CYS A 158 -0.66 16.13 9.52
C CYS A 158 0.44 15.40 10.29
N VAL A 159 0.13 14.21 10.78
CA VAL A 159 1.10 13.37 11.48
C VAL A 159 1.09 12.03 10.79
N GLN A 160 2.15 11.74 10.03
CA GLN A 160 2.48 10.39 9.62
C GLN A 160 3.02 9.62 10.82
N GLY A 161 2.30 8.58 11.24
CA GLY A 161 2.77 7.58 12.19
C GLY A 161 3.66 6.53 11.54
N LEU A 162 4.36 5.78 12.36
CA LEU A 162 5.19 4.64 11.93
C LEU A 162 4.34 3.40 11.65
N LEU A 163 4.96 2.41 11.00
CA LEU A 163 4.46 1.03 11.00
C LEU A 163 4.31 0.53 12.44
N ILE A 164 3.07 0.28 12.85
CA ILE A 164 2.70 -0.14 14.20
C ILE A 164 3.10 -1.61 14.44
N SER A 165 2.59 -2.50 13.58
CA SER A 165 2.82 -3.95 13.66
C SER A 165 2.60 -4.60 12.30
N PHE A 166 3.02 -5.86 12.22
CA PHE A 166 2.52 -6.82 11.24
C PHE A 166 1.45 -7.68 11.89
N ARG A 167 0.31 -7.79 11.21
CA ARG A 167 -0.64 -8.87 11.40
C ARG A 167 -0.40 -9.96 10.38
N TYR A 168 -0.80 -11.18 10.72
CA TYR A 168 -0.73 -12.29 9.80
C TYR A 168 -1.98 -13.16 9.82
N SER A 169 -2.28 -13.73 8.67
CA SER A 169 -3.34 -14.71 8.49
C SER A 169 -2.75 -16.04 8.01
N LEU A 170 -3.08 -17.12 8.72
CA LEU A 170 -2.81 -18.49 8.30
C LEU A 170 -3.94 -19.07 7.43
N TYR A 171 -5.06 -18.33 7.32
CA TYR A 171 -6.28 -18.76 6.67
C TYR A 171 -6.71 -17.74 5.61
N GLN A 172 -5.74 -17.23 4.84
CA GLN A 172 -5.96 -16.39 3.65
C GLN A 172 -6.88 -15.18 3.88
N GLY A 173 -6.84 -14.58 5.06
CA GLY A 173 -7.59 -13.36 5.39
C GLY A 173 -8.89 -13.57 6.16
N HIS A 174 -9.31 -14.82 6.41
CA HIS A 174 -10.50 -15.13 7.24
C HIS A 174 -10.30 -14.93 8.74
N SER A 175 -9.04 -14.86 9.19
CA SER A 175 -8.72 -14.57 10.58
C SER A 175 -7.32 -13.98 10.67
N TRP A 176 -7.12 -13.08 11.64
CA TRP A 176 -5.88 -12.33 11.78
C TRP A 176 -5.33 -12.43 13.19
N TYR A 177 -4.01 -12.56 13.27
CA TYR A 177 -3.24 -12.47 14.50
C TYR A 177 -2.35 -11.23 14.41
N ASP A 178 -2.45 -10.33 15.39
CA ASP A 178 -1.68 -9.10 15.46
C ASP A 178 -1.19 -8.91 16.90
N TYR A 179 0.12 -8.74 17.07
CA TYR A 179 0.71 -8.61 18.40
C TYR A 179 0.46 -7.22 19.02
N ASN A 180 0.11 -6.23 18.20
CA ASN A 180 -0.12 -4.85 18.65
C ASN A 180 -1.42 -4.27 18.07
N LEU A 181 -2.53 -4.91 18.43
CA LEU A 181 -3.88 -4.40 18.11
C LEU A 181 -4.19 -3.07 18.80
N HIS A 182 -3.58 -2.81 19.96
CA HIS A 182 -3.86 -1.65 20.82
C HIS A 182 -2.57 -0.91 21.20
N PRO A 183 -2.03 -0.08 20.30
CA PRO A 183 -0.81 0.67 20.58
C PRO A 183 -1.09 1.68 21.69
N LYS A 184 -0.27 1.67 22.74
CA LYS A 184 -0.56 2.45 23.95
C LYS A 184 -0.02 3.87 23.88
N ASN A 185 0.97 4.13 23.02
CA ASN A 185 1.65 5.41 22.89
C ASN A 185 2.41 5.49 21.55
N HIS A 186 2.97 6.66 21.24
CA HIS A 186 3.61 6.92 19.93
C HIS A 186 4.90 6.13 19.69
N THR A 187 5.48 5.51 20.72
CA THR A 187 6.66 4.64 20.61
C THR A 187 6.32 3.16 20.52
N ASP A 188 5.04 2.80 20.63
CA ASP A 188 4.54 1.43 20.57
C ASP A 188 4.43 0.95 19.11
N ASN A 189 5.60 0.83 18.46
CA ASN A 189 5.75 0.45 17.06
C ASN A 189 7.03 -0.38 16.86
N LEU A 190 7.14 -1.02 15.69
CA LEU A 190 8.23 -1.94 15.38
C LEU A 190 9.64 -1.31 15.44
N PHE A 191 9.74 0.02 15.27
CA PHE A 191 11.01 0.73 15.18
C PHE A 191 11.38 1.54 16.44
N ASN A 192 10.50 1.55 17.46
CA ASN A 192 10.68 2.35 18.68
C ASN A 192 11.00 3.83 18.38
N GLN A 193 10.35 4.39 17.37
CA GLN A 193 10.43 5.82 17.01
C GLN A 193 9.14 6.52 17.40
N SER A 194 9.11 7.85 17.46
CA SER A 194 7.88 8.59 17.74
C SER A 194 7.65 9.62 16.65
N SER A 195 6.39 9.74 16.21
CA SER A 195 5.94 10.84 15.36
C SER A 195 5.34 12.00 16.17
N SER A 196 5.21 11.86 17.49
CA SER A 196 4.66 12.90 18.37
C SER A 196 5.46 14.19 18.25
N ASN A 197 4.80 15.36 18.32
CA ASN A 197 5.47 16.67 18.23
C ASN A 197 6.29 16.84 16.94
N ARG A 198 5.86 16.22 15.83
CA ARG A 198 6.53 16.29 14.51
C ARG A 198 7.98 15.80 14.55
N GLN A 199 8.23 14.80 15.40
CA GLN A 199 9.51 14.14 15.42
C GLN A 199 9.76 13.36 14.12
N LYS A 200 11.04 13.27 13.77
CA LYS A 200 11.50 12.59 12.56
C LYS A 200 11.21 11.11 12.68
N ILE A 201 10.51 10.56 11.70
CA ILE A 201 10.33 9.13 11.57
C ILE A 201 11.00 8.61 10.30
N LYS A 202 11.45 7.37 10.38
CA LYS A 202 11.83 6.55 9.24
C LYS A 202 10.73 5.51 9.07
N TYR A 203 10.33 5.22 7.84
CA TYR A 203 9.35 4.17 7.56
C TYR A 203 7.94 4.47 8.10
N GLY A 204 7.32 5.55 7.59
CA GLY A 204 5.91 5.85 7.82
C GLY A 204 5.00 4.80 7.17
N ALA A 205 4.58 5.04 5.93
CA ALA A 205 3.96 4.02 5.09
C ALA A 205 5.05 3.16 4.44
N LEU A 206 5.05 1.86 4.72
CA LEU A 206 5.95 0.87 4.12
C LEU A 206 5.28 0.09 2.99
N TYR A 207 6.08 -0.35 2.04
CA TYR A 207 5.69 -1.19 0.90
C TYR A 207 6.73 -2.28 0.73
N PHE A 208 6.30 -3.50 0.43
CA PHE A 208 7.21 -4.55 0.02
C PHE A 208 7.66 -4.31 -1.43
N VAL A 209 8.94 -4.56 -1.70
CA VAL A 209 9.46 -4.61 -3.07
C VAL A 209 9.27 -6.03 -3.58
N ASP A 210 8.40 -6.20 -4.57
CA ASP A 210 8.15 -7.47 -5.23
C ASP A 210 9.15 -7.69 -6.37
N PHE A 211 10.01 -8.71 -6.22
CA PHE A 211 11.01 -9.11 -7.21
C PHE A 211 10.51 -10.14 -8.23
N ASP A 212 9.21 -10.26 -8.42
CA ASP A 212 8.50 -11.35 -9.10
C ASP A 212 8.43 -12.60 -8.25
N ARG A 213 7.21 -13.04 -7.93
CA ARG A 213 6.93 -14.31 -7.25
C ARG A 213 7.67 -15.52 -7.83
N LYS A 214 7.97 -15.54 -9.14
CA LYS A 214 8.71 -16.64 -9.79
C LYS A 214 10.18 -16.65 -9.44
N ILE A 215 10.71 -15.52 -9.00
CA ILE A 215 12.09 -15.34 -8.56
C ILE A 215 12.08 -15.40 -7.04
N ASN A 216 12.64 -16.48 -6.49
CA ASN A 216 12.84 -16.65 -5.03
C ASN A 216 11.61 -16.42 -4.13
N ASN A 217 10.38 -16.66 -4.65
CA ASN A 217 9.11 -16.36 -3.98
C ASN A 217 8.93 -14.85 -3.68
N GLY A 218 9.24 -13.98 -4.66
CA GLY A 218 9.07 -12.54 -4.53
C GLY A 218 10.20 -11.85 -3.76
N ARG A 219 11.30 -12.57 -3.49
CA ARG A 219 12.46 -12.07 -2.75
C ARG A 219 13.61 -11.74 -3.69
N ALA A 220 14.52 -10.89 -3.23
CA ALA A 220 15.74 -10.60 -3.97
C ALA A 220 16.63 -11.85 -4.12
N GLN A 221 17.58 -11.79 -5.05
CA GLN A 221 18.53 -12.89 -5.30
C GLN A 221 19.36 -13.27 -4.08
N ASN A 222 19.62 -12.32 -3.20
CA ASN A 222 20.33 -12.52 -1.93
C ASN A 222 19.45 -13.10 -0.82
N GLY A 223 18.18 -13.42 -1.10
CA GLY A 223 17.25 -14.06 -0.17
C GLY A 223 16.50 -13.11 0.75
N TYR A 224 16.81 -11.81 0.74
CA TYR A 224 16.14 -10.82 1.57
C TYR A 224 14.80 -10.36 0.98
N VAL A 225 13.90 -9.98 1.88
CA VAL A 225 12.70 -9.21 1.57
C VAL A 225 13.02 -7.73 1.77
N TYR A 226 12.79 -6.89 0.75
CA TYR A 226 13.04 -5.47 0.85
C TYR A 226 11.74 -4.71 1.13
N LEU A 227 11.83 -3.69 1.99
CA LEU A 227 10.75 -2.75 2.22
C LEU A 227 11.22 -1.33 1.91
N ILE A 228 10.35 -0.59 1.23
CA ILE A 228 10.55 0.82 0.92
C ILE A 228 9.50 1.64 1.66
N GLY A 229 9.89 2.78 2.20
CA GLY A 229 8.95 3.74 2.76
C GLY A 229 9.52 5.13 2.75
N HIS A 230 8.71 6.08 3.16
CA HIS A 230 9.10 7.48 3.23
C HIS A 230 9.14 8.01 4.66
N GLY A 231 9.72 9.19 4.83
CA GLY A 231 9.69 9.96 6.08
C GLY A 231 10.62 11.16 6.01
N SER A 232 11.07 11.64 7.18
CA SER A 232 11.93 12.82 7.29
C SER A 232 13.29 12.55 7.88
N ASN A 233 14.25 13.36 7.45
CA ASN A 233 15.43 13.69 8.26
C ASN A 233 15.40 15.11 8.83
N SER A 234 14.32 15.88 8.63
CA SER A 234 14.17 17.25 9.12
C SER A 234 12.96 17.38 10.04
N SER A 235 13.00 18.30 11.00
CA SER A 235 11.84 18.66 11.84
C SER A 235 11.06 19.86 11.28
N VAL A 236 11.43 20.31 10.07
CA VAL A 236 10.93 21.55 9.44
C VAL A 236 9.75 21.30 8.50
N PRO A 237 9.75 20.31 7.58
CA PRO A 237 8.55 20.04 6.78
C PRO A 237 7.47 19.41 7.65
N VAL A 238 6.22 19.59 7.23
CA VAL A 238 5.12 18.75 7.68
C VAL A 238 5.41 17.34 7.16
N GLU A 239 5.37 16.36 8.05
CA GLU A 239 5.43 14.96 7.68
C GLU A 239 4.00 14.43 7.66
N SER A 240 3.38 14.54 6.50
CA SER A 240 2.09 13.93 6.21
C SER A 240 2.28 12.66 5.39
N TRP A 241 1.21 11.91 5.20
CA TRP A 241 1.20 10.71 4.36
C TRP A 241 1.67 10.90 2.91
N ASN A 242 1.62 12.15 2.42
CA ASN A 242 2.01 12.52 1.06
C ASN A 242 3.11 13.60 1.00
N GLU A 243 3.60 14.10 2.14
CA GLU A 243 4.65 15.13 2.23
C GLU A 243 5.84 14.61 3.03
N VAL A 244 6.95 14.36 2.33
CA VAL A 244 8.18 13.79 2.89
C VAL A 244 9.41 14.30 2.14
N ASN A 245 10.59 14.19 2.77
CA ASN A 245 11.85 14.56 2.13
C ASN A 245 12.87 13.41 2.01
N GLN A 246 12.55 12.21 2.48
CA GLN A 246 13.41 11.02 2.37
C GLN A 246 12.63 9.79 1.94
N ILE A 247 13.33 8.93 1.21
CA ILE A 247 12.94 7.55 0.93
C ILE A 247 13.95 6.65 1.64
N TYR A 248 13.46 5.65 2.36
CA TYR A 248 14.26 4.67 3.06
C TYR A 248 14.00 3.28 2.48
N LEU A 249 15.07 2.51 2.38
CA LEU A 249 15.04 1.10 2.00
C LEU A 249 15.61 0.29 3.16
N CYS A 250 14.88 -0.72 3.61
CA CYS A 250 15.37 -1.73 4.56
C CYS A 250 15.13 -3.13 4.02
N HIS A 251 15.75 -4.12 4.66
CA HIS A 251 15.56 -5.51 4.29
C HIS A 251 15.56 -6.42 5.52
N ILE A 252 14.88 -7.56 5.39
CA ILE A 252 14.72 -8.60 6.42
C ILE A 252 15.08 -9.94 5.79
#